data_AF-A0AAJ1QVD5-F1
#
_entry.id   AF-A0AAJ1QVD5-F1
#
_cell.length_a   1.000
_cell.length_b   1.000
_cell.length_c   1.000
_cell.angle_alpha   90.00
_cell.angle_beta   90.00
_cell.angle_gamma   90.00
#
_symmetry.space_group_name_H-M   'P 1'
#
loop_
_entity.id
_entity.type
_entity.pdbx_description
1 polymer ?
#
loop_
_entity_poly.entity_id
_entity_poly.type
_entity_poly.pdbx_seq_one_letter_code
_entity_poly.pdbx_strand_id
1 'polypeptide(L)'
;MDKIIYILYFIAIVVYAIFYFKKSFDVDLKYFLGYLIAMFTFEMIASYVKYNLALYNLWVYNTLTFVEFNLLFLFTKQILISGKTQKIVLRVSLLFNVIYLLTTFYYLYQGIYFETYNSIASISGSLLIAIVLFLFYRDFLSSNEILNYKKSLTFWIAFGLLFYYLGTIPITSIINNMKGTPIEVIEYLYNIQFVLLIFMYSCFILGALWSQKRVK
;
A
#
# COMPACT_ATOMS: atom_id res chain seq x y z
N MET A 1 6.95 16.14 10.65
CA MET A 1 6.77 14.66 10.75
C MET A 1 7.22 13.95 9.49
N ASP A 2 7.12 14.59 8.32
CA ASP A 2 7.45 14.04 7.00
C ASP A 2 8.83 13.35 6.92
N LYS A 3 9.86 13.94 7.53
CA LYS A 3 11.22 13.35 7.60
C LYS A 3 11.24 11.95 8.21
N ILE A 4 10.42 11.69 9.24
CA ILE A 4 10.34 10.39 9.91
C ILE A 4 9.81 9.33 8.94
N ILE A 5 8.83 9.70 8.11
CA ILE A 5 8.20 8.79 7.15
C ILE A 5 9.20 8.40 6.06
N TYR A 6 9.95 9.36 5.52
CA TYR A 6 11.02 9.07 4.56
C TYR A 6 12.07 8.12 5.14
N ILE A 7 12.45 8.34 6.41
CA ILE A 7 13.38 7.45 7.11
C ILE A 7 12.78 6.05 7.26
N LEU A 8 11.51 5.92 7.68
CA LEU A 8 10.83 4.63 7.81
C LEU A 8 10.69 3.90 6.47
N TYR A 9 10.33 4.61 5.40
CA TYR A 9 10.31 4.08 4.03
C TYR A 9 11.67 3.52 3.64
N PHE A 10 12.72 4.32 3.80
CA PHE A 10 14.07 3.94 3.43
C PHE A 10 14.56 2.73 4.24
N ILE A 11 14.34 2.74 5.56
CA ILE A 11 14.67 1.61 6.43
C ILE A 11 13.90 0.35 5.99
N ALA A 12 12.59 0.45 5.73
CA ALA A 12 11.81 -0.69 5.28
C ALA A 12 12.36 -1.26 3.96
N ILE A 13 12.69 -0.41 2.99
CA ILE A 13 13.31 -0.85 1.72
C ILE A 13 14.64 -1.55 1.98
N VAL A 14 15.54 -0.94 2.75
CA VAL A 14 16.88 -1.49 3.03
C VAL A 14 16.77 -2.83 3.75
N VAL A 15 15.95 -2.90 4.80
CA VAL A 15 15.70 -4.13 5.58
C VAL A 15 15.19 -5.24 4.67
N TYR A 16 14.15 -4.97 3.87
CA TYR A 16 13.58 -5.98 2.97
C TYR A 16 14.54 -6.37 1.85
N ALA A 17 15.27 -5.42 1.26
CA ALA A 17 16.26 -5.71 0.23
C ALA A 17 17.37 -6.62 0.77
N ILE A 18 17.96 -6.31 1.94
CA ILE A 18 19.01 -7.12 2.56
C ILE A 18 18.52 -8.55 2.80
N PHE A 19 17.34 -8.72 3.42
CA PHE A 19 16.84 -10.06 3.74
C PHE A 19 16.33 -10.84 2.52
N TYR A 20 15.82 -10.14 1.50
CA TYR A 20 15.45 -10.73 0.22
C TYR A 20 16.68 -11.30 -0.49
N PHE A 21 17.76 -10.50 -0.63
CA PHE A 21 18.98 -10.96 -1.29
C PHE A 21 19.72 -12.05 -0.49
N LYS A 22 19.61 -12.05 0.85
CA LYS A 22 20.12 -13.13 1.70
C LYS A 22 19.27 -14.41 1.68
N LYS A 23 18.16 -14.45 0.92
CA LYS A 23 17.18 -15.56 0.90
C LYS A 23 16.74 -15.97 2.31
N SER A 24 16.64 -15.00 3.21
CA SER A 24 16.33 -15.23 4.63
C SER A 24 14.85 -15.52 4.90
N PHE A 25 13.99 -15.36 3.88
CA PHE A 25 12.56 -15.59 3.96
C PHE A 25 12.15 -16.84 3.19
N ASP A 26 11.09 -17.50 3.66
CA ASP A 26 10.49 -18.66 2.98
C ASP A 26 9.56 -18.27 1.83
N VAL A 27 9.10 -17.02 1.82
CA VAL A 27 8.18 -16.49 0.81
C VAL A 27 8.96 -15.59 -0.15
N ASP A 28 8.70 -15.71 -1.45
CA ASP A 28 9.21 -14.76 -2.43
C ASP A 28 8.39 -13.45 -2.35
N LEU A 29 9.10 -12.36 -2.05
CA LEU A 29 8.51 -11.04 -1.76
C LEU A 29 8.74 -10.04 -2.88
N LYS A 30 9.10 -10.48 -4.09
CA LYS A 30 9.45 -9.57 -5.19
C LYS A 30 8.41 -8.47 -5.44
N TYR A 31 7.12 -8.78 -5.37
CA TYR A 31 6.05 -7.78 -5.59
C TYR A 31 5.89 -6.83 -4.40
N PHE A 32 6.13 -7.31 -3.17
CA PHE A 32 6.11 -6.45 -1.99
C PHE A 32 7.32 -5.53 -1.94
N LEU A 33 8.50 -6.03 -2.28
CA LEU A 33 9.70 -5.20 -2.44
C LEU A 33 9.49 -4.18 -3.57
N GLY A 34 8.91 -4.61 -4.69
CA GLY A 34 8.48 -3.72 -5.77
C GLY A 34 7.53 -2.63 -5.29
N TYR A 35 6.54 -2.96 -4.45
CA TYR A 35 5.62 -1.99 -3.83
C TYR A 35 6.39 -0.96 -3.00
N LEU A 36 7.29 -1.39 -2.10
CA LEU A 36 8.08 -0.48 -1.28
C LEU A 36 8.95 0.48 -2.13
N ILE A 37 9.62 -0.06 -3.15
CA ILE A 37 10.45 0.72 -4.08
C ILE A 37 9.59 1.71 -4.87
N ALA A 38 8.42 1.27 -5.36
CA ALA A 38 7.50 2.12 -6.12
C ALA A 38 7.01 3.30 -5.26
N MET A 39 6.54 3.04 -4.04
CA MET A 39 6.09 4.10 -3.13
C MET A 39 7.17 5.15 -2.89
N PHE A 40 8.40 4.73 -2.57
CA PHE A 40 9.50 5.65 -2.35
C PHE A 40 9.90 6.41 -3.63
N THR A 41 9.98 5.72 -4.76
CA THR A 41 10.39 6.33 -6.04
C THR A 41 9.37 7.37 -6.51
N PHE A 42 8.08 7.06 -6.46
CA PHE A 42 7.03 7.99 -6.86
C PHE A 42 6.95 9.18 -5.92
N GLU A 43 7.21 9.00 -4.62
CA GLU A 43 7.28 10.11 -3.69
C GLU A 43 8.47 11.04 -3.99
N MET A 44 9.65 10.48 -4.34
CA MET A 44 10.79 11.28 -4.81
C MET A 44 10.47 12.03 -6.10
N ILE A 45 9.80 11.39 -7.07
CA ILE A 45 9.34 12.03 -8.30
C ILE A 45 8.34 13.16 -7.98
N ALA A 46 7.36 12.91 -7.13
CA ALA A 46 6.34 13.89 -6.76
C ALA A 46 6.95 15.11 -6.07
N SER A 47 7.95 14.89 -5.20
CA SER A 47 8.72 15.95 -4.54
C SER A 47 9.53 16.75 -5.57
N TYR A 48 10.25 16.08 -6.47
CA TYR A 48 11.02 16.75 -7.53
C TYR A 48 10.12 17.58 -8.46
N VAL A 49 8.98 17.03 -8.91
CA VAL A 49 8.02 17.73 -9.77
C VAL A 49 7.48 18.99 -9.07
N LYS A 50 7.17 18.90 -7.77
CA LYS A 50 6.63 20.02 -7.00
C LYS A 50 7.67 21.10 -6.71
N TYR A 51 8.85 20.74 -6.22
CA TYR A 51 9.82 21.69 -5.69
C TYR A 51 10.86 22.14 -6.71
N ASN A 52 11.25 21.27 -7.67
CA ASN A 52 12.28 21.59 -8.67
C ASN A 52 11.66 22.10 -9.98
N LEU A 53 10.53 21.52 -10.41
CA LEU A 53 9.86 21.94 -11.64
C LEU A 53 8.74 22.95 -11.41
N ALA A 54 8.33 23.18 -10.16
CA ALA A 54 7.20 24.04 -9.79
C ALA A 54 5.88 23.64 -10.51
N LEU A 55 5.69 22.34 -10.77
CA LEU A 55 4.51 21.78 -11.41
C LEU A 55 3.61 21.06 -10.41
N TYR A 56 2.32 20.93 -10.73
CA TYR A 56 1.41 20.07 -9.98
C TYR A 56 1.86 18.61 -10.07
N ASN A 57 1.91 17.93 -8.93
CA ASN A 57 2.40 16.55 -8.82
C ASN A 57 1.28 15.52 -8.60
N LEU A 58 0.01 15.92 -8.63
CA LEU A 58 -1.14 15.02 -8.42
C LEU A 58 -1.22 13.90 -9.46
N TRP A 59 -0.77 14.15 -10.70
CA TRP A 59 -0.68 13.12 -11.72
C TRP A 59 0.30 11.99 -11.33
N VAL A 60 1.35 12.30 -10.57
CA VAL A 60 2.31 11.32 -10.05
C VAL A 60 1.59 10.40 -9.06
N TYR A 61 0.80 10.97 -8.15
CA TYR A 61 0.00 10.21 -7.20
C TYR A 61 -1.12 9.39 -7.87
N ASN A 62 -1.80 9.95 -8.87
CA ASN A 62 -2.81 9.23 -9.67
C ASN A 62 -2.19 8.05 -10.44
N THR A 63 -0.94 8.18 -10.88
CA THR A 63 -0.19 7.09 -11.51
C THR A 63 0.27 6.07 -10.46
N LEU A 64 0.73 6.54 -9.30
CA LEU A 64 1.13 5.68 -8.19
C LEU A 64 -0.03 4.77 -7.75
N THR A 65 -1.26 5.29 -7.62
CA THR A 65 -2.44 4.49 -7.26
C THR A 65 -2.58 3.22 -8.11
N PHE A 66 -2.34 3.31 -9.42
CA PHE A 66 -2.37 2.14 -10.30
C PHE A 66 -1.26 1.13 -9.99
N VAL A 67 -0.03 1.63 -9.88
CA VAL A 67 1.15 0.79 -9.63
C VAL A 67 1.05 0.11 -8.26
N GLU A 68 0.69 0.89 -7.24
CA GLU A 68 0.53 0.50 -5.85
C GLU A 68 -0.41 -0.70 -5.71
N PHE A 69 -1.67 -0.56 -6.12
CA PHE A 69 -2.66 -1.61 -5.93
C PHE A 69 -2.38 -2.85 -6.80
N ASN A 70 -1.86 -2.69 -8.01
CA ASN A 70 -1.47 -3.85 -8.82
C ASN A 70 -0.34 -4.65 -8.16
N LEU A 71 0.69 -4.00 -7.61
CA LEU A 71 1.75 -4.68 -6.87
C LEU A 71 1.21 -5.39 -5.63
N LEU A 72 0.26 -4.78 -4.92
CA LEU A 72 -0.38 -5.40 -3.77
C LEU A 72 -1.29 -6.58 -4.13
N PHE A 73 -2.04 -6.53 -5.23
CA PHE A 73 -2.80 -7.69 -5.69
C PHE A 73 -1.90 -8.84 -6.14
N LEU A 74 -0.79 -8.54 -6.81
CA LEU A 74 0.19 -9.56 -7.19
C LEU A 74 0.88 -10.17 -5.96
N PHE A 75 1.25 -9.34 -4.97
CA PHE A 75 1.79 -9.80 -3.70
C PHE A 75 0.79 -10.69 -2.95
N THR A 76 -0.44 -10.21 -2.75
CA THR A 76 -1.46 -10.97 -2.01
C THR A 76 -1.83 -12.27 -2.71
N LYS A 77 -1.87 -12.30 -4.05
CA LYS A 77 -2.01 -13.54 -4.81
C LYS A 77 -0.90 -14.54 -4.50
N GLN A 78 0.34 -14.09 -4.36
CA GLN A 78 1.51 -14.95 -4.11
C GLN A 78 1.50 -15.59 -2.72
N ILE A 79 0.97 -14.90 -1.70
CA ILE A 79 0.93 -15.39 -0.32
C ILE A 79 -0.29 -16.27 -0.02
N LEU A 80 -1.25 -16.39 -0.94
CA LEU A 80 -2.45 -17.20 -0.76
C LEU A 80 -2.20 -18.69 -1.04
N ILE A 81 -2.68 -19.54 -0.12
CA ILE A 81 -2.49 -21.00 -0.17
C ILE A 81 -3.40 -21.65 -1.22
N SER A 82 -4.67 -21.23 -1.31
CA SER A 82 -5.67 -21.87 -2.17
C SER A 82 -5.70 -21.28 -3.58
N GLY A 83 -5.55 -22.14 -4.60
CA GLY A 83 -5.67 -21.74 -6.01
C GLY A 83 -7.05 -21.15 -6.36
N LYS A 84 -8.11 -21.50 -5.63
CA LYS A 84 -9.43 -20.85 -5.77
C LYS A 84 -9.37 -19.39 -5.32
N THR A 85 -8.78 -19.12 -4.15
CA THR A 85 -8.62 -17.76 -3.62
C THR A 85 -7.71 -16.91 -4.52
N GLN A 86 -6.64 -17.50 -5.07
CA GLN A 86 -5.78 -16.82 -6.04
C GLN A 86 -6.53 -16.35 -7.31
N LYS A 87 -7.47 -17.16 -7.83
CA LYS A 87 -8.34 -16.77 -8.94
C LYS A 87 -9.29 -15.62 -8.57
N ILE A 88 -9.76 -15.57 -7.32
CA ILE A 88 -10.56 -14.45 -6.82
C ILE A 88 -9.72 -13.16 -6.83
N VAL A 89 -8.48 -13.20 -6.35
CA VAL A 89 -7.59 -12.02 -6.38
C VAL A 89 -7.37 -11.51 -7.80
N LEU A 90 -7.20 -12.39 -8.78
CA LEU A 90 -7.09 -11.97 -10.19
C LEU A 90 -8.34 -11.26 -10.70
N ARG A 91 -9.53 -11.75 -10.34
CA ARG A 91 -10.80 -11.07 -10.71
C ARG A 91 -10.94 -9.72 -10.02
N VAL A 92 -10.55 -9.64 -8.74
CA VAL A 92 -10.54 -8.39 -7.97
C VAL A 92 -9.55 -7.38 -8.56
N SER A 93 -8.35 -7.81 -8.94
CA SER A 93 -7.36 -6.98 -9.62
C SER A 93 -7.85 -6.48 -10.98
N LEU A 94 -8.51 -7.35 -11.77
CA LEU A 94 -9.15 -6.94 -13.02
C LEU A 94 -10.23 -5.87 -12.77
N LEU A 95 -11.10 -6.08 -11.77
CA LEU A 95 -12.14 -5.12 -11.40
C LEU A 95 -11.54 -3.76 -11.00
N PHE A 96 -10.50 -3.76 -10.16
CA PHE A 96 -9.78 -2.54 -9.82
C PHE A 96 -9.24 -1.83 -11.06
N ASN A 97 -8.59 -2.55 -11.97
CA ASN A 97 -8.04 -1.96 -13.19
C ASN A 97 -9.13 -1.36 -14.09
N VAL A 98 -10.29 -1.99 -14.19
CA VAL A 98 -11.45 -1.43 -14.90
C VAL A 98 -11.92 -0.14 -14.22
N ILE A 99 -12.08 -0.12 -12.90
CA ILE A 99 -12.47 1.08 -12.15
C ILE A 99 -11.45 2.20 -12.38
N TYR A 100 -10.16 1.91 -12.21
CA TYR A 100 -9.07 2.87 -12.39
C TYR A 100 -9.09 3.48 -13.80
N LEU A 101 -9.21 2.65 -14.84
CA LEU A 101 -9.24 3.12 -16.22
C LEU A 101 -10.46 4.01 -16.49
N LEU A 102 -11.65 3.57 -16.07
CA LEU A 102 -12.88 4.35 -16.25
C LEU A 102 -12.81 5.71 -15.56
N THR A 103 -12.36 5.75 -14.31
CA THR A 103 -12.26 7.02 -13.56
C THR A 103 -11.14 7.91 -14.08
N THR A 104 -10.02 7.33 -14.51
CA THR A 104 -8.92 8.07 -15.15
C THR A 104 -9.36 8.69 -16.47
N PHE A 105 -10.04 7.92 -17.33
CA PHE A 105 -10.57 8.47 -18.58
C PHE A 105 -11.62 9.55 -18.33
N TYR A 106 -12.48 9.37 -17.34
CA TYR A 106 -13.42 10.41 -16.93
C TYR A 106 -12.70 11.70 -16.51
N TYR A 107 -11.64 11.62 -15.71
CA TYR A 107 -10.87 12.80 -15.27
C TYR A 107 -10.09 13.46 -16.39
N LEU A 108 -9.55 12.67 -17.32
CA LEU A 108 -8.88 13.18 -18.51
C LEU A 108 -9.86 13.90 -19.44
N TYR A 109 -11.04 13.31 -19.68
CA TYR A 109 -12.10 13.92 -20.49
C TYR A 109 -12.59 15.25 -19.90
N GLN A 110 -12.70 15.33 -18.57
CA GLN A 110 -13.06 16.57 -17.86
C GLN A 110 -11.91 17.57 -17.73
N GLY A 111 -10.67 17.20 -18.12
CA GLY A 111 -9.49 18.07 -18.00
C GLY A 111 -8.97 18.25 -16.56
N ILE A 112 -9.49 17.50 -15.58
CA ILE A 112 -9.18 17.68 -14.14
C ILE A 112 -8.13 16.70 -13.60
N TYR A 113 -7.59 15.81 -14.45
CA TYR A 113 -6.66 14.75 -14.03
C TYR A 113 -5.40 15.27 -13.31
N PHE A 114 -4.92 16.46 -13.68
CA PHE A 114 -3.74 17.07 -13.07
C PHE A 114 -4.03 17.83 -11.78
N GLU A 115 -5.30 18.14 -11.51
CA GLU A 115 -5.72 19.00 -10.39
C GLU A 115 -6.49 18.25 -9.30
N THR A 116 -6.98 17.05 -9.62
CA THR A 116 -7.84 16.26 -8.74
C THR A 116 -7.26 14.87 -8.51
N TYR A 117 -7.21 14.45 -7.24
CA TYR A 117 -6.80 13.09 -6.91
C TYR A 117 -7.91 12.10 -7.30
N ASN A 118 -7.55 10.97 -7.91
CA ASN A 118 -8.48 9.90 -8.27
C ASN A 118 -8.89 9.09 -7.04
N SER A 119 -9.60 9.76 -6.12
CA SER A 119 -10.06 9.21 -4.85
C SER A 119 -10.97 8.01 -5.04
N ILE A 120 -11.77 7.97 -6.12
CA ILE A 120 -12.63 6.84 -6.46
C ILE A 120 -11.79 5.58 -6.68
N ALA A 121 -10.74 5.67 -7.52
CA ALA A 121 -9.85 4.55 -7.74
C ALA A 121 -9.13 4.15 -6.44
N SER A 122 -8.62 5.13 -5.69
CA SER A 122 -7.93 4.88 -4.42
C SER A 122 -8.80 4.16 -3.39
N ILE A 123 -10.04 4.62 -3.18
CA ILE A 123 -10.99 4.02 -2.23
C ILE A 123 -11.36 2.61 -2.68
N SER A 124 -11.63 2.44 -3.98
CA SER A 124 -11.95 1.11 -4.53
C SER A 124 -10.78 0.14 -4.34
N GLY A 125 -9.55 0.59 -4.59
CA GLY A 125 -8.34 -0.19 -4.35
C GLY A 125 -8.22 -0.59 -2.88
N SER A 126 -8.37 0.37 -1.95
CA SER A 126 -8.31 0.14 -0.51
C SER A 126 -9.35 -0.89 -0.02
N LEU A 127 -10.60 -0.78 -0.50
CA LEU A 127 -11.65 -1.74 -0.16
C LEU A 127 -11.37 -3.13 -0.73
N LEU A 128 -10.98 -3.19 -2.00
CA LEU A 128 -10.71 -4.46 -2.69
C LEU A 128 -9.48 -5.17 -2.10
N ILE A 129 -8.41 -4.44 -1.76
CA ILE A 129 -7.25 -5.05 -1.09
C ILE A 129 -7.62 -5.50 0.33
N ALA A 130 -8.43 -4.75 1.07
CA ALA A 130 -8.90 -5.18 2.39
C ALA A 130 -9.71 -6.50 2.30
N ILE A 131 -10.60 -6.64 1.31
CA ILE A 131 -11.32 -7.89 1.05
C ILE A 131 -10.35 -9.04 0.80
N VAL A 132 -9.33 -8.82 -0.03
CA VAL A 132 -8.31 -9.83 -0.31
C VAL A 132 -7.49 -10.20 0.93
N LEU A 133 -7.16 -9.21 1.78
CA LEU A 133 -6.46 -9.45 3.04
C LEU A 133 -7.33 -10.23 4.04
N PHE A 134 -8.64 -10.00 4.09
CA PHE A 134 -9.55 -10.84 4.88
C PHE A 134 -9.61 -12.28 4.37
N LEU A 135 -9.59 -12.49 3.05
CA LEU A 135 -9.48 -13.83 2.47
C LEU A 135 -8.16 -14.51 2.85
N PHE A 136 -7.06 -13.76 2.83
CA PHE A 136 -5.77 -14.24 3.34
C PHE A 136 -5.87 -14.66 4.81
N TYR A 137 -6.47 -13.83 5.68
CA TYR A 137 -6.62 -14.18 7.10
C TYR A 137 -7.49 -15.41 7.31
N ARG A 138 -8.59 -15.57 6.56
CA ARG A 138 -9.41 -16.78 6.63
C ARG A 138 -8.60 -18.04 6.30
N ASP A 139 -7.82 -18.00 5.22
CA ASP A 139 -7.00 -19.13 4.77
C ASP A 139 -5.85 -19.38 5.78
N PHE A 140 -5.25 -18.31 6.32
CA PHE A 140 -4.19 -18.36 7.32
C PHE A 140 -4.66 -18.95 8.65
N LEU A 141 -5.81 -18.50 9.16
CA LEU A 141 -6.40 -18.98 10.42
C LEU A 141 -6.81 -20.46 10.34
N SER A 142 -7.14 -20.93 9.15
CA SER A 142 -7.50 -22.33 8.89
C SER A 142 -6.27 -23.24 8.71
N SER A 143 -5.06 -22.67 8.68
CA SER A 143 -3.82 -23.40 8.48
C SER A 143 -3.09 -23.69 9.80
N ASN A 144 -2.22 -24.70 9.80
CA ASN A 144 -1.36 -24.99 10.95
C ASN A 144 -0.32 -23.87 11.22
N GLU A 145 -0.14 -22.91 10.30
CA GLU A 145 0.78 -21.78 10.47
C GLU A 145 0.30 -20.79 11.55
N ILE A 146 -0.99 -20.79 11.89
CA ILE A 146 -1.55 -19.96 12.96
C ILE A 146 -0.82 -20.16 14.29
N LEU A 147 -0.35 -21.39 14.58
CA LEU A 147 0.36 -21.73 15.82
C LEU A 147 1.69 -20.97 15.96
N ASN A 148 2.26 -20.48 14.86
CA ASN A 148 3.49 -19.71 14.82
C ASN A 148 3.32 -18.34 14.15
N TYR A 149 2.12 -17.75 14.20
CA TYR A 149 1.82 -16.50 13.47
C TYR A 149 2.82 -15.36 13.72
N LYS A 150 3.37 -15.27 14.93
CA LYS A 150 4.38 -14.26 15.30
C LYS A 150 5.64 -14.33 14.43
N LYS A 151 5.95 -15.50 13.86
CA LYS A 151 7.09 -15.73 12.96
C LYS A 151 6.70 -15.67 11.48
N SER A 152 5.42 -15.47 11.17
CA SER A 152 4.95 -15.36 9.78
C SER A 152 5.15 -13.93 9.30
N LEU A 153 6.05 -13.76 8.33
CA LEU A 153 6.30 -12.47 7.71
C LEU A 153 5.06 -11.93 6.99
N THR A 154 4.36 -12.80 6.27
CA THR A 154 3.17 -12.46 5.50
C THR A 154 2.03 -12.01 6.40
N PHE A 155 1.92 -12.56 7.61
CA PHE A 155 0.99 -12.09 8.63
C PHE A 155 1.26 -10.63 9.02
N TRP A 156 2.50 -10.27 9.35
CA TRP A 156 2.86 -8.91 9.76
C TRP A 156 2.65 -7.88 8.65
N ILE A 157 3.00 -8.25 7.40
CA ILE A 157 2.76 -7.41 6.23
C ILE A 157 1.24 -7.21 6.02
N ALA A 158 0.47 -8.29 5.98
CA ALA A 158 -0.98 -8.21 5.82
C ALA A 158 -1.64 -7.36 6.91
N PHE A 159 -1.11 -7.42 8.14
CA PHE A 159 -1.65 -6.70 9.28
C PHE A 159 -1.46 -5.19 9.15
N GLY A 160 -0.24 -4.77 8.82
CA GLY A 160 0.05 -3.36 8.56
C GLY A 160 -0.78 -2.81 7.40
N LEU A 161 -0.85 -3.56 6.29
CA LEU A 161 -1.63 -3.16 5.10
C LEU A 161 -3.12 -3.03 5.43
N LEU A 162 -3.71 -3.98 6.16
CA LEU A 162 -5.15 -3.96 6.46
C LEU A 162 -5.53 -2.72 7.27
N PHE A 163 -4.78 -2.42 8.33
CA PHE A 163 -5.02 -1.23 9.17
C PHE A 163 -4.85 0.07 8.38
N TYR A 164 -3.80 0.16 7.57
CA TYR A 164 -3.57 1.33 6.73
C TYR A 164 -4.69 1.52 5.72
N TYR A 165 -4.98 0.55 4.86
CA TYR A 165 -5.96 0.74 3.79
C TYR A 165 -7.39 0.95 4.30
N LEU A 166 -7.79 0.32 5.40
CA LEU A 166 -9.10 0.61 6.00
C LEU A 166 -9.14 1.98 6.67
N GLY A 167 -8.10 2.33 7.44
CA GLY A 167 -8.04 3.58 8.19
C GLY A 167 -7.93 4.84 7.32
N THR A 168 -7.41 4.70 6.10
CA THR A 168 -7.20 5.83 5.17
C THR A 168 -8.42 6.15 4.29
N ILE A 169 -9.41 5.25 4.20
CA ILE A 169 -10.63 5.45 3.38
C ILE A 169 -11.40 6.74 3.75
N PRO A 170 -11.67 7.04 5.03
CA PRO A 170 -12.39 8.26 5.39
C PRO A 170 -11.67 9.53 4.94
N ILE A 171 -10.34 9.59 5.12
CA ILE A 171 -9.50 10.72 4.73
C ILE A 171 -9.50 10.87 3.20
N THR A 172 -9.34 9.77 2.48
CA THR A 172 -9.32 9.75 1.02
C THR A 172 -10.67 10.18 0.42
N SER A 173 -11.78 9.87 1.08
CA SER A 173 -13.13 10.24 0.65
C SER A 173 -13.35 11.76 0.62
N ILE A 174 -12.65 12.51 1.46
CA ILE A 174 -12.83 13.95 1.60
C ILE A 174 -11.69 14.78 1.01
N ILE A 175 -10.58 14.16 0.57
CA ILE A 175 -9.34 14.83 0.15
C ILE A 175 -9.56 15.90 -0.94
N ASN A 176 -10.43 15.62 -1.92
CA ASN A 176 -10.72 16.57 -3.00
C ASN A 176 -11.64 17.72 -2.56
N ASN A 177 -12.33 17.58 -1.43
CA ASN A 177 -13.31 18.53 -0.91
C ASN A 177 -12.80 19.30 0.32
N MET A 178 -11.49 19.25 0.61
CA MET A 178 -10.91 19.94 1.76
C MET A 178 -10.80 21.47 1.57
N LYS A 179 -11.14 22.00 0.40
CA LYS A 179 -11.16 23.45 0.16
C LYS A 179 -12.13 24.13 1.12
N GLY A 180 -11.64 25.11 1.89
CA GLY A 180 -12.44 25.84 2.89
C GLY A 180 -12.60 25.12 4.23
N THR A 181 -11.97 23.95 4.42
CA THR A 181 -11.91 23.28 5.73
C THR A 181 -10.91 24.01 6.64
N PRO A 182 -11.19 24.21 7.95
CA PRO A 182 -10.24 24.83 8.88
C PRO A 182 -8.90 24.08 8.90
N ILE A 183 -7.80 24.83 8.98
CA ILE A 183 -6.45 24.26 8.92
C ILE A 183 -6.19 23.23 10.02
N GLU A 184 -6.73 23.46 11.22
CA GLU A 184 -6.63 22.55 12.37
C GLU A 184 -7.25 21.17 12.07
N VAL A 185 -8.36 21.15 11.35
CA VAL A 185 -9.04 19.90 10.94
C VAL A 185 -8.21 19.17 9.88
N ILE A 186 -7.65 19.91 8.92
CA ILE A 186 -6.77 19.36 7.89
C ILE A 186 -5.53 18.72 8.55
N GLU A 187 -4.87 19.43 9.45
CA GLU A 187 -3.70 18.94 10.19
C GLU A 187 -4.04 17.70 11.02
N TYR A 188 -5.20 17.68 11.69
CA TYR A 188 -5.66 16.51 12.43
C TYR A 188 -5.82 15.28 11.53
N LEU A 189 -6.43 15.43 10.35
CA LEU A 189 -6.59 14.34 9.39
C LEU A 189 -5.25 13.84 8.86
N TYR A 190 -4.31 14.74 8.55
CA TYR A 190 -2.95 14.36 8.18
C TYR A 190 -2.23 13.61 9.31
N ASN A 191 -2.43 14.01 10.58
CA ASN A 191 -1.84 13.31 11.72
C ASN A 191 -2.38 11.88 11.86
N ILE A 192 -3.67 11.64 11.61
CA ILE A 192 -4.22 10.27 11.56
C ILE A 192 -3.53 9.46 10.45
N GLN A 193 -3.43 10.03 9.24
CA GLN A 193 -2.74 9.40 8.12
C GLN A 193 -1.28 9.03 8.49
N PHE A 194 -0.58 9.92 9.19
CA PHE A 194 0.78 9.70 9.65
C PHE A 194 0.90 8.58 10.67
N VAL A 195 0.00 8.52 11.65
CA VAL A 195 -0.03 7.42 12.63
C VAL A 195 -0.25 6.08 11.94
N LEU A 196 -1.16 6.01 10.96
CA LEU A 196 -1.41 4.81 10.17
C LEU A 196 -0.17 4.38 9.37
N LEU A 197 0.54 5.33 8.75
CA LEU A 197 1.80 5.05 8.03
C LEU A 197 2.87 4.51 8.97
N ILE A 198 3.11 5.18 10.10
CA ILE A 198 4.11 4.76 11.10
C ILE A 198 3.81 3.35 11.58
N PHE A 199 2.54 3.07 11.90
CA PHE A 199 2.08 1.75 12.32
C PHE A 199 2.37 0.70 11.24
N MET A 200 1.98 0.97 9.99
CA MET A 200 2.19 0.05 8.87
C MET A 200 3.67 -0.29 8.66
N TYR A 201 4.55 0.72 8.59
CA TYR A 201 5.99 0.47 8.41
C TYR A 201 6.62 -0.22 9.62
N SER A 202 6.14 0.07 10.83
CA SER A 202 6.57 -0.64 12.03
C SER A 202 6.22 -2.12 11.94
N CYS A 203 5.02 -2.49 11.50
CA CYS A 203 4.65 -3.89 11.25
C CYS A 203 5.57 -4.53 10.20
N PHE A 204 5.89 -3.83 9.12
CA PHE A 204 6.78 -4.37 8.07
C PHE A 204 8.17 -4.66 8.61
N ILE A 205 8.76 -3.71 9.34
CA ILE A 205 10.10 -3.82 9.91
C ILE A 205 10.14 -4.91 10.98
N LEU A 206 9.19 -4.91 11.93
CA LEU A 206 9.10 -5.93 12.97
C LEU A 206 8.91 -7.33 12.37
N GLY A 207 8.04 -7.45 11.36
CA GLY A 207 7.83 -8.69 10.63
C GLY A 207 9.12 -9.21 10.00
N ALA A 208 9.86 -8.34 9.30
CA ALA A 208 11.13 -8.70 8.67
C ALA A 208 12.21 -9.11 9.68
N LEU A 209 12.26 -8.45 10.85
CA LEU A 209 13.22 -8.77 11.90
C LEU A 209 12.89 -10.08 12.63
N TRP A 210 11.61 -10.32 12.92
CA TRP A 210 11.18 -11.48 13.70
C TRP A 210 11.04 -12.77 12.88
N SER A 211 10.81 -12.65 11.58
CA SER A 211 10.49 -13.79 10.70
C SER A 211 11.71 -14.35 9.96
N GLN A 212 12.92 -13.99 10.38
CA GLN A 212 14.15 -14.50 9.76
C GLN A 212 14.31 -15.99 10.08
N LYS A 213 14.74 -16.77 9.08
CA LYS A 213 15.26 -18.11 9.32
C LYS A 213 16.37 -18.02 10.36
N ARG A 214 16.25 -18.78 11.45
CA ARG A 214 17.39 -18.95 12.36
C ARG A 214 18.52 -19.56 11.54
N VAL A 215 19.60 -18.79 11.38
CA VAL A 215 20.88 -19.34 10.92
C VAL A 215 21.22 -20.42 11.95
N LYS A 216 21.22 -21.68 11.50
CA LYS A 216 21.77 -22.79 12.29
C LYS A 216 23.27 -22.65 12.34
#